data_AF-A0A392RYH9-F1
#
_entry.id   AF-A0A392RYH9-F1
#
_cell.length_a   1.000
_cell.length_b   1.000
_cell.length_c   1.000
_cell.angle_alpha   90.00
_cell.angle_beta   90.00
_cell.angle_gamma   90.00
#
_symmetry.space_group_name_H-M   'P 1'
#
loop_
_entity.id
_entity.type
_entity.pdbx_description
1 polymer ?
#
loop_
_entity_poly.entity_id
_entity_poly.type
_entity_poly.pdbx_seq_one_letter_code
_entity_poly.pdbx_strand_id
1 'polypeptide(L)'
;PKLKIEEGAICGECQIGKQTKVAHLRLQHQVTSRALELLHMDLMGPMQTKSLGGKKFAFVMVDDFSRFTWIDFLMENQIALKPLETCAYNFREKKRLSL
;
A
#
# COMPACT_ATOMS: atom_id res chain seq x y z
N PRO A 1 -16.53 7.87 15.41
CA PRO A 1 -16.18 6.58 16.07
C PRO A 1 -17.17 6.31 17.20
N LYS A 2 -17.50 5.05 17.52
CA LYS A 2 -18.31 4.75 18.71
C LYS A 2 -17.42 4.86 19.94
N LEU A 3 -17.60 5.93 20.70
CA LEU A 3 -16.85 6.18 21.93
C LEU A 3 -17.67 5.66 23.10
N LYS A 4 -17.02 4.88 23.95
CA LYS A 4 -17.53 4.64 25.30
C LYS A 4 -17.12 5.84 26.13
N ILE A 5 -18.09 6.66 26.48
CA ILE A 5 -17.90 7.83 27.33
C ILE A 5 -18.39 7.43 28.71
N GLU A 6 -17.50 7.53 29.69
CA GLU A 6 -17.85 7.35 31.09
C GLU A 6 -17.86 8.73 31.74
N GLU A 7 -19.02 9.13 32.26
CA GLU A 7 -19.14 10.39 32.98
C GLU A 7 -18.53 10.26 34.37
N GLY A 8 -17.69 11.23 34.72
CA GLY A 8 -16.94 11.26 35.97
C GLY A 8 -16.41 12.66 36.21
N ALA A 9 -15.12 12.80 36.52
CA ALA A 9 -14.49 14.11 36.75
C ALA A 9 -14.41 15.01 35.49
N ILE A 10 -14.72 14.50 34.29
CA ILE A 10 -14.64 15.22 33.01
C ILE A 10 -15.95 15.03 32.23
N CYS A 11 -16.50 16.14 31.71
CA CYS A 11 -17.74 16.15 30.92
C CYS A 11 -17.63 15.33 29.63
N GLY A 12 -18.72 14.71 29.18
CA GLY A 12 -18.72 13.86 27.98
C GLY A 12 -18.31 14.61 26.71
N GLU A 13 -18.77 15.84 26.56
CA GLU A 13 -18.44 16.74 25.44
C GLU A 13 -16.95 17.09 25.42
N CYS A 14 -16.35 17.27 26.60
CA CYS A 14 -14.93 17.53 26.80
C CYS A 14 -14.08 16.33 26.37
N GLN A 15 -14.54 15.11 26.67
CA GLN A 15 -13.87 13.86 26.27
C GLN A 15 -13.95 13.64 24.75
N ILE A 16 -15.10 13.93 24.13
CA ILE A 16 -15.27 13.88 22.67
C ILE A 16 -14.38 14.91 21.99
N GLY A 17 -14.42 16.16 22.45
CA GLY A 17 -13.69 17.28 21.83
C GLY A 17 -12.17 17.14 21.92
N LYS A 18 -11.65 16.47 22.97
CA LYS A 18 -10.21 16.20 23.13
C LYS A 18 -9.75 14.90 22.45
N GLN A 19 -10.65 14.13 21.87
CA GLN A 19 -10.27 12.86 21.27
C GLN A 19 -9.43 13.05 20.01
N THR A 20 -8.19 12.53 20.03
CA THR A 20 -7.28 12.62 18.88
C THR A 20 -7.28 11.37 17.99
N LYS A 21 -7.54 10.17 18.56
CA LYS A 21 -7.53 8.89 17.82
C LYS A 21 -8.32 7.80 18.57
N VAL A 22 -8.88 6.84 17.82
CA VAL A 22 -9.30 5.53 18.36
C VAL A 22 -8.29 4.48 17.89
N ALA A 23 -8.01 3.48 18.73
CA ALA A 23 -7.25 2.32 18.29
C ALA A 23 -7.93 1.67 17.07
N HIS A 24 -7.19 1.51 15.97
CA HIS A 24 -7.66 0.67 14.88
C HIS A 24 -7.64 -0.78 15.36
N LEU A 25 -8.72 -1.51 15.08
CA LEU A 25 -8.74 -2.95 15.32
C LEU A 25 -7.63 -3.59 14.50
N ARG A 26 -6.77 -4.36 15.17
CA ARG A 26 -5.78 -5.18 14.48
C ARG A 26 -6.53 -6.24 13.69
N LEU A 27 -6.29 -6.30 12.38
CA LEU A 27 -6.65 -7.48 11.60
C LEU A 27 -5.85 -8.66 12.16
N GLN A 28 -6.56 -9.65 12.71
CA GLN A 28 -5.92 -10.82 13.34
C GLN A 28 -5.50 -11.89 12.33
N HIS A 29 -5.88 -11.76 11.06
CA HIS A 29 -5.57 -12.70 10.00
C HIS A 29 -5.05 -11.96 8.76
N GLN A 30 -4.19 -12.61 7.97
CA GLN A 30 -3.85 -12.13 6.63
C GLN A 30 -5.14 -12.04 5.81
N VAL A 31 -5.34 -10.94 5.08
CA VAL A 31 -6.57 -10.77 4.29
C VAL A 31 -6.58 -11.78 3.13
N THR A 32 -5.41 -12.14 2.62
CA THR A 32 -5.22 -13.09 1.51
C THR A 32 -4.81 -14.48 1.98
N SER A 33 -5.26 -15.49 1.22
CA SER A 33 -4.99 -16.92 1.42
C SER A 33 -3.99 -17.51 0.43
N ARG A 34 -3.71 -16.83 -0.69
CA ARG A 34 -2.78 -17.28 -1.73
C ARG A 34 -2.02 -16.13 -2.40
N ALA A 35 -0.88 -16.45 -2.98
CA ALA A 35 -0.10 -15.49 -3.76
C ALA A 35 -0.89 -14.96 -4.96
N LEU A 36 -0.71 -13.66 -5.25
CA LEU A 36 -1.36 -12.91 -6.33
C LEU A 36 -2.89 -12.77 -6.17
N GLU A 37 -3.41 -12.94 -4.95
CA GLU A 37 -4.84 -12.68 -4.64
C GLU A 37 -5.13 -11.18 -4.51
N LEU A 38 -4.23 -10.42 -3.89
CA LEU A 38 -4.30 -8.98 -3.75
C LEU A 38 -2.92 -8.36 -3.96
N LEU A 39 -2.84 -7.43 -4.93
CA LEU A 39 -1.65 -6.66 -5.22
C LEU A 39 -1.87 -5.20 -4.82
N HIS A 40 -0.99 -4.69 -3.97
CA HIS A 40 -0.91 -3.26 -3.69
C HIS A 40 0.07 -2.64 -4.67
N MET A 41 -0.39 -1.68 -5.47
CA MET A 41 0.42 -0.99 -6.47
C MET A 41 0.47 0.49 -6.14
N ASP A 42 1.66 1.07 -6.21
CA ASP A 42 1.87 2.49 -5.95
C ASP A 42 2.92 3.07 -6.90
N LEU A 43 2.78 4.36 -7.22
CA LEU A 43 3.74 5.12 -8.01
C LEU A 43 4.28 6.25 -7.16
N MET A 44 5.56 6.16 -6.82
CA MET A 44 6.28 7.17 -6.08
C MET A 44 7.03 8.11 -7.02
N GLY A 45 6.89 9.44 -6.86
CA GLY A 45 7.68 10.44 -7.56
C GLY A 45 6.94 11.77 -7.80
N PRO A 46 7.58 12.78 -8.42
CA PRO A 46 8.99 12.82 -8.85
C PRO A 46 9.96 12.97 -7.67
N MET A 47 10.93 12.07 -7.58
CA MET A 47 12.00 12.13 -6.58
C MET A 47 12.95 13.29 -6.87
N GLN A 48 13.48 13.89 -5.80
CA GLN A 48 14.48 14.96 -5.90
C GLN A 48 15.77 14.46 -6.55
N THR A 49 16.22 13.28 -6.13
CA THR A 49 17.43 12.64 -6.65
C THR A 49 17.05 11.63 -7.74
N LYS A 50 17.77 11.67 -8.85
CA LYS A 50 17.65 10.65 -9.91
C LYS A 50 18.28 9.34 -9.44
N SER A 51 17.69 8.22 -9.81
CA SER A 51 18.36 6.91 -9.76
C SER A 51 19.63 6.90 -10.63
N LEU A 52 20.46 5.87 -10.47
CA LEU A 52 21.64 5.66 -11.32
C LEU A 52 21.30 5.65 -12.82
N GLY A 53 20.09 5.20 -13.18
CA GLY A 53 19.59 5.20 -14.56
C GLY A 53 18.93 6.51 -14.99
N GLY A 54 19.06 7.60 -14.23
CA GLY A 54 18.47 8.91 -14.56
C GLY A 54 16.96 9.03 -14.34
N LYS A 55 16.32 7.98 -13.81
CA LYS A 55 14.86 7.90 -13.59
C LYS A 55 14.45 8.54 -12.27
N LYS A 56 13.28 9.19 -12.21
CA LYS A 56 12.78 9.95 -11.04
C LYS A 56 11.54 9.37 -10.38
N PHE A 57 10.96 8.33 -10.96
CA PHE A 57 9.77 7.66 -10.43
C PHE A 57 10.11 6.22 -10.08
N ALA A 58 9.44 5.67 -9.08
CA ALA A 58 9.51 4.26 -8.71
C ALA A 58 8.08 3.70 -8.67
N PHE A 59 7.81 2.72 -9.53
CA PHE A 59 6.59 1.94 -9.48
C PHE A 59 6.83 0.72 -8.60
N VAL A 60 6.01 0.56 -7.57
CA VAL A 60 6.11 -0.51 -6.58
C VAL A 60 4.87 -1.36 -6.66
N MET A 61 5.06 -2.67 -6.67
CA MET A 61 4.00 -3.66 -6.60
C MET A 61 4.30 -4.64 -5.49
N VAL A 62 3.36 -4.85 -4.58
CA VAL A 62 3.51 -5.73 -3.42
C VAL A 62 2.39 -6.75 -3.41
N ASP A 63 2.74 -8.02 -3.34
CA ASP A 63 1.79 -9.10 -3.06
C ASP A 63 1.44 -9.15 -1.58
N ASP A 64 0.16 -9.08 -1.24
CA ASP A 64 -0.29 -9.05 0.16
C ASP A 64 -0.01 -10.37 0.90
N PHE A 65 -0.06 -11.49 0.18
CA PHE A 65 0.14 -12.81 0.78
C PHE A 65 1.62 -13.12 1.05
N SER A 66 2.44 -13.13 -0.01
CA SER A 66 3.86 -13.51 0.07
C SER A 66 4.76 -12.37 0.54
N ARG A 67 4.26 -11.13 0.57
CA ARG A 67 5.04 -9.90 0.75
C ARG A 67 6.12 -9.69 -0.31
N PHE A 68 6.10 -10.47 -1.40
CA PHE A 68 7.01 -10.28 -2.51
C PHE A 68 6.77 -8.91 -3.15
N THR A 69 7.85 -8.19 -3.39
CA THR A 69 7.80 -6.81 -3.90
C THR A 69 8.58 -6.71 -5.20
N TRP A 70 7.93 -6.15 -6.23
CA TRP A 70 8.58 -5.74 -7.47
C TRP A 70 8.72 -4.21 -7.48
N ILE A 71 9.87 -3.74 -7.95
CA ILE A 71 10.16 -2.32 -8.10
C ILE A 71 10.68 -2.10 -9.52
N ASP A 72 10.07 -1.17 -10.25
CA ASP A 72 10.60 -0.64 -11.50
C ASP A 72 10.79 0.86 -11.39
N PHE A 73 11.92 1.36 -11.89
CA PHE A 73 12.17 2.79 -11.95
C PHE A 73 11.69 3.32 -13.30
N LEU A 74 11.05 4.49 -13.32
CA LEU A 74 10.41 5.04 -14.51
C LEU A 74 10.86 6.48 -14.81
N MET A 75 10.91 6.79 -16.11
CA MET A 75 10.96 8.17 -16.60
C MET A 75 9.56 8.77 -16.61
N GLU A 76 9.46 10.10 -16.65
CA GLU A 76 8.19 10.83 -16.60
C GLU A 76 7.24 10.45 -17.74
N ASN A 77 7.76 10.25 -18.96
CA ASN A 77 6.97 9.81 -20.10
C ASN A 77 6.53 8.33 -20.04
N GLN A 78 7.00 7.56 -19.06
CA GLN A 78 6.69 6.13 -18.92
C GLN A 78 5.62 5.84 -17.87
N ILE A 79 5.27 6.81 -17.02
CA ILE A 79 4.40 6.60 -15.86
C ILE A 79 2.97 6.15 -16.22
N ALA A 80 2.50 6.45 -17.43
CA ALA A 80 1.13 6.14 -17.84
C ALA A 80 0.93 4.68 -18.27
N LEU A 81 1.86 4.12 -19.06
CA LEU A 81 1.68 2.81 -19.70
C LEU A 81 2.59 1.73 -19.10
N LYS A 82 3.80 2.09 -18.72
CA LYS A 82 4.82 1.12 -18.29
C LYS A 82 4.46 0.36 -17.01
N PRO A 83 3.78 0.97 -16.01
CA PRO A 83 3.25 0.22 -14.88
C PRO A 83 2.31 -0.92 -15.27
N LEU A 84 1.43 -0.70 -16.26
CA LEU A 84 0.47 -1.71 -16.71
C LEU A 84 1.17 -2.87 -17.42
N GLU A 85 2.13 -2.56 -18.29
CA GLU A 85 2.95 -3.58 -18.97
C GLU A 85 3.74 -4.43 -17.98
N THR A 86 4.38 -3.77 -17.00
CA THR A 86 5.16 -4.42 -15.94
C THR A 86 4.26 -5.32 -15.08
N CYS A 87 3.06 -4.85 -14.74
CA CYS A 87 2.07 -5.62 -14.01
C CYS A 87 1.65 -6.88 -14.78
N ALA A 88 1.28 -6.73 -16.04
CA ALA A 88 0.85 -7.84 -16.89
C ALA A 88 1.96 -8.90 -17.06
N TYR A 89 3.20 -8.46 -17.27
CA TYR A 89 4.35 -9.35 -17.39
C TYR A 89 4.60 -10.15 -16.10
N ASN A 90 4.70 -9.47 -14.95
CA ASN A 90 4.96 -10.11 -13.66
C ASN A 90 3.87 -11.10 -13.28
N PHE A 91 2.60 -10.75 -13.53
CA PHE A 91 1.47 -11.62 -13.27
C PHE A 91 1.50 -12.89 -14.13
N ARG A 92 1.85 -12.76 -15.42
CA ARG A 92 2.00 -13.90 -16.34
C ARG A 92 3.13 -14.83 -15.92
N GLU A 93 4.31 -14.28 -15.66
CA GLU A 93 5.49 -15.08 -15.30
C GLU A 93 5.29 -15.82 -13.97
N LYS A 94 4.73 -15.15 -12.96
CA LYS A 94 4.54 -15.77 -11.64
C LYS A 94 3.42 -16.79 -11.62
N LYS A 95 2.32 -16.58 -12.38
CA LYS A 95 1.32 -17.64 -12.59
C LYS A 95 1.91 -18.87 -13.27
N ARG A 96 2.83 -18.68 -14.23
CA ARG A 96 3.51 -19.79 -14.91
C ARG A 96 4.44 -20.57 -13.97
N LEU A 97 5.09 -19.91 -13.02
CA LEU A 97 6.01 -20.54 -12.07
C LEU A 97 5.30 -21.21 -10.88
N SER A 98 4.01 -20.94 -10.66
CA SER A 98 3.21 -21.51 -9.57
C SER A 98 2.34 -22.72 -10.00
N LEU A 99 2.39 -23.10 -11.28
CA LEU A 99 1.81 -24.32 -11.85
C LEU A 99 2.92 -25.34 -12.10
#